data_AF-A0A226D5Y7-F1
#
_entry.id   AF-A0A226D5Y7-F1
#
_cell.length_a   1.000
_cell.length_b   1.000
_cell.length_c   1.000
_cell.angle_alpha   90.00
_cell.angle_beta   90.00
_cell.angle_gamma   90.00
#
_symmetry.space_group_name_H-M   'P 1'
#
loop_
_entity.id
_entity.type
_entity.pdbx_description
1 polymer ?
#
loop_
_entity_poly.entity_id
_entity_poly.type
_entity_poly.pdbx_seq_one_letter_code
_entity_poly.pdbx_strand_id
1 'polypeptide(L)'
;MAPPYVTSSFGGHASKLNFFTECPIQWDGERECLRFKSLVGNSRVKMWHFNMFLTVDTITAGVIFYNLVQTLRAPSDTPYMPLPVALIVELLGVLTYYVIVNHVMVIFYGKDGVYGWNELLKIERQLVMGMHTGK
;
A
#
# COMPACT_ATOMS: atom_id res chain seq x y z
N MET A 1 -13.91 -8.02 -14.95
CA MET A 1 -14.16 -8.87 -13.75
C MET A 1 -12.87 -9.59 -13.37
N ALA A 2 -12.34 -9.36 -12.16
CA ALA A 2 -11.23 -10.17 -11.66
C ALA A 2 -11.70 -11.62 -11.42
N PRO A 3 -10.88 -12.64 -11.72
CA PRO A 3 -11.29 -14.03 -11.55
C PRO A 3 -11.64 -14.36 -10.08
N PRO A 4 -12.64 -15.22 -9.81
CA PRO A 4 -13.11 -15.55 -8.46
C PRO A 4 -12.02 -16.06 -7.49
N TYR A 5 -10.97 -16.70 -8.03
CA TYR A 5 -9.85 -17.22 -7.23
C TYR A 5 -8.89 -16.11 -6.76
N VAL A 6 -8.85 -14.98 -7.47
CA VAL A 6 -8.06 -13.80 -7.10
C VAL A 6 -8.75 -13.05 -5.97
N THR A 7 -10.07 -12.87 -6.07
CA THR A 7 -10.87 -12.22 -5.02
C THR A 7 -11.00 -13.08 -3.75
N SER A 8 -11.07 -14.41 -3.87
CA SER A 8 -11.17 -15.29 -2.69
C SER A 8 -9.86 -15.37 -1.88
N SER A 9 -8.72 -15.36 -2.56
CA SER A 9 -7.40 -15.45 -1.91
C SER A 9 -7.07 -14.19 -1.11
N PHE A 10 -7.39 -13.01 -1.67
CA PHE A 10 -7.29 -11.74 -0.96
C PHE A 10 -8.32 -11.60 0.16
N GLY A 11 -9.59 -11.98 -0.06
CA GLY A 11 -10.63 -11.92 0.96
C GLY A 11 -10.35 -12.82 2.18
N GLY A 12 -9.82 -14.02 1.94
CA GLY A 12 -9.48 -14.98 3.00
C GLY A 12 -8.26 -14.59 3.85
N HIS A 13 -7.29 -13.86 3.29
CA HIS A 13 -6.14 -13.33 4.04
C HIS A 13 -6.43 -11.97 4.68
N ALA A 14 -7.16 -11.10 3.99
CA ALA A 14 -7.58 -9.81 4.51
C ALA A 14 -8.50 -9.95 5.74
N SER A 15 -9.39 -10.96 5.76
CA SER A 15 -10.23 -11.25 6.93
C SER A 15 -9.44 -11.67 8.16
N LYS A 16 -8.28 -12.32 8.00
CA LYS A 16 -7.36 -12.69 9.09
C LYS A 16 -6.49 -11.53 9.57
N LEU A 17 -6.23 -10.54 8.71
CA LEU A 17 -5.48 -9.31 9.06
C LEU A 17 -6.37 -8.20 9.63
N ASN A 18 -7.70 -8.36 9.56
CA ASN A 18 -8.71 -7.36 9.89
C ASN A 18 -8.87 -7.08 11.40
N PHE A 19 -8.06 -7.69 12.27
CA PHE A 19 -8.35 -7.68 13.71
C PHE A 19 -8.01 -6.36 14.42
N PHE A 20 -7.10 -5.53 13.90
CA PHE A 20 -6.60 -4.37 14.67
C PHE A 20 -6.48 -3.05 13.90
N THR A 21 -6.44 -3.07 12.57
CA THR A 21 -6.27 -1.85 11.76
C THR A 21 -7.20 -1.89 10.55
N GLU A 22 -7.59 -0.72 10.06
CA GLU A 22 -8.49 -0.59 8.93
C GLU A 22 -7.87 0.32 7.87
N CYS A 23 -7.68 -0.20 6.65
CA CYS A 23 -7.21 0.61 5.53
C CYS A 23 -8.23 1.74 5.25
N PRO A 24 -7.79 3.00 5.08
CA PRO A 24 -8.68 4.12 4.77
C PRO A 24 -9.41 3.95 3.42
N ILE A 25 -8.85 3.17 2.49
CA ILE A 25 -9.50 2.83 1.22
C ILE A 25 -9.89 1.36 1.24
N GLN A 26 -11.20 1.09 1.14
CA GLN A 26 -11.73 -0.28 1.12
C GLN A 26 -12.62 -0.49 -0.10
N TRP A 27 -12.58 -1.70 -0.64
CA TRP A 27 -13.57 -2.16 -1.60
C TRP A 27 -14.87 -2.52 -0.88
N ASP A 28 -15.97 -1.96 -1.35
CA ASP A 28 -17.32 -2.34 -0.95
C ASP A 28 -17.90 -3.29 -1.99
N GLY A 29 -18.02 -4.57 -1.61
CA GLY A 29 -18.54 -5.61 -2.48
C GLY A 29 -20.03 -5.47 -2.82
N GLU A 30 -20.83 -4.83 -1.96
CA GLU A 30 -22.28 -4.68 -2.21
C GLU A 30 -22.55 -3.63 -3.28
N ARG A 31 -21.80 -2.52 -3.24
CA ARG A 31 -21.92 -1.43 -4.22
C ARG A 31 -20.93 -1.57 -5.37
N GLU A 32 -20.03 -2.55 -5.26
CA GLU A 32 -18.90 -2.77 -6.15
C GLU A 32 -18.15 -1.46 -6.45
N CYS A 33 -17.76 -0.74 -5.39
CA CYS A 33 -17.07 0.54 -5.49
C CYS A 33 -16.06 0.72 -4.35
N LEU A 34 -15.14 1.68 -4.49
CA LEU A 34 -14.24 2.05 -3.41
C LEU A 34 -14.93 2.98 -2.41
N ARG A 35 -14.67 2.79 -1.12
CA ARG A 35 -15.09 3.69 -0.04
C ARG A 35 -13.86 4.25 0.67
N PHE A 36 -13.88 5.56 0.87
CA PHE A 36 -12.90 6.25 1.71
C PHE A 36 -13.44 6.40 3.14
N LYS A 37 -12.66 5.98 4.13
CA LYS A 37 -12.96 6.13 5.54
C LYS A 37 -12.10 7.25 6.13
N SER A 38 -12.78 8.26 6.68
CA SER A 38 -12.11 9.40 7.32
C SER A 38 -11.39 8.98 8.60
N LEU A 39 -10.27 9.66 8.87
CA LEU A 39 -9.56 9.62 10.16
C LEU A 39 -10.40 10.15 11.32
N VAL A 40 -11.32 11.09 11.06
CA VAL A 40 -12.13 11.74 12.10
C VAL A 40 -13.12 10.72 12.67
N GLY A 41 -12.94 10.36 13.94
CA GLY A 41 -13.82 9.41 14.65
C GLY A 41 -13.54 7.92 14.38
N ASN A 42 -12.61 7.55 13.49
CA ASN A 42 -12.27 6.15 13.22
C ASN A 42 -10.91 5.75 13.82
N SER A 43 -10.93 5.12 14.99
CA SER A 43 -9.72 4.67 15.70
C SER A 43 -8.95 3.56 14.96
N ARG A 44 -9.63 2.71 14.19
CA ARG A 44 -8.99 1.63 13.40
C ARG A 44 -8.19 2.17 12.22
N VAL A 45 -8.71 3.21 11.57
CA VAL A 45 -7.99 3.93 10.50
C VAL A 45 -6.80 4.69 11.08
N LYS A 46 -6.96 5.35 12.24
CA LYS A 46 -5.83 5.97 12.95
C LYS A 46 -4.73 4.95 13.27
N MET A 47 -5.11 3.77 13.77
CA MET A 47 -4.17 2.70 14.06
C MET A 47 -3.47 2.19 12.80
N TRP A 48 -4.17 2.14 11.66
CA TRP A 48 -3.55 1.81 10.37
C TRP A 48 -2.46 2.82 9.99
N HIS A 49 -2.74 4.13 10.09
CA HIS A 49 -1.74 5.16 9.82
C HIS A 49 -0.55 5.07 10.79
N PHE A 50 -0.82 4.89 12.08
CA PHE A 50 0.23 4.71 13.07
C PHE A 50 1.12 3.50 12.77
N ASN A 51 0.53 2.36 12.42
CA ASN A 51 1.28 1.15 12.08
C ASN A 51 2.14 1.35 10.81
N MET A 52 1.63 2.10 9.83
CA MET A 52 2.40 2.47 8.64
C MET A 52 3.62 3.32 9.00
N PHE A 53 3.45 4.38 9.79
CA PHE A 53 4.58 5.21 10.25
C PHE A 53 5.59 4.39 11.05
N LEU A 54 5.11 3.60 12.03
CA LEU A 54 5.98 2.78 12.87
C LEU A 54 6.78 1.76 12.05
N THR A 55 6.16 1.12 11.06
CA THR A 55 6.82 0.14 10.19
C THR A 55 7.89 0.81 9.33
N VAL A 56 7.56 1.94 8.69
CA VAL A 56 8.51 2.71 7.87
C VAL A 56 9.70 3.16 8.72
N ASP A 57 9.43 3.78 9.88
CA ASP A 57 10.49 4.29 10.77
C ASP A 57 11.39 3.17 11.27
N THR A 58 10.82 2.02 11.65
CA THR A 58 11.59 0.86 12.11
C THR A 58 12.48 0.30 11.00
N ILE A 59 11.96 0.19 9.77
CA ILE A 59 12.74 -0.29 8.62
C ILE A 59 13.86 0.70 8.31
N THR A 60 13.57 2.00 8.23
CA THR A 60 14.56 3.04 7.93
C THR A 60 15.65 3.08 9.01
N ALA A 61 15.28 3.07 10.29
CA ALA A 61 16.24 3.04 11.39
C ALA A 61 17.11 1.77 11.36
N GLY A 62 16.50 0.61 11.09
CA GLY A 62 17.21 -0.67 10.95
C GLY A 62 18.22 -0.65 9.81
N VAL A 63 17.85 -0.10 8.63
CA VAL A 63 18.75 0.02 7.48
C VAL A 63 19.90 0.99 7.77
N ILE A 64 19.63 2.14 8.40
CA ILE A 64 20.68 3.09 8.79
C ILE A 64 21.65 2.44 9.78
N PHE A 65 21.13 1.79 10.81
CA PHE A 65 21.95 1.12 11.82
C PHE A 65 22.80 -0.01 11.20
N TYR A 66 22.21 -0.83 10.34
CA TYR A 66 22.92 -1.88 9.62
C TYR A 66 24.07 -1.32 8.78
N ASN A 67 23.81 -0.28 7.97
CA ASN A 67 24.85 0.36 7.17
C ASN A 67 25.96 0.96 8.04
N LEU A 68 25.62 1.66 9.13
CA LEU A 68 26.59 2.22 10.05
C LEU A 68 27.52 1.13 10.63
N VAL A 69 26.94 0.01 11.09
CA VAL A 69 27.72 -1.11 11.64
C VAL A 69 28.65 -1.71 10.57
N GLN A 70 28.17 -1.88 9.34
CA GLN A 70 28.97 -2.44 8.25
C GLN A 70 30.08 -1.48 7.83
N THR A 71 29.81 -0.19 7.72
CA THR A 71 30.82 0.83 7.41
C THR A 71 31.90 0.90 8.49
N LEU A 72 31.54 0.86 9.78
CA LEU A 72 32.50 0.87 10.87
C LEU A 72 33.37 -0.40 10.96
N ARG A 73 32.88 -1.53 10.44
CA ARG A 73 33.61 -2.81 10.44
C ARG A 73 34.45 -3.02 9.17
N ALA A 74 34.20 -2.26 8.11
CA ALA A 74 34.86 -2.46 6.83
C ALA A 74 36.33 -2.01 6.89
N PRO A 75 37.29 -2.88 6.55
CA PRO A 75 38.67 -2.48 6.26
C PRO A 75 38.70 -1.47 5.11
N SER A 76 39.66 -0.53 5.11
CA SER A 76 39.81 0.48 4.06
C SER A 76 39.99 -0.09 2.65
N ASP A 77 40.43 -1.35 2.57
CA ASP A 77 40.91 -1.97 1.34
C ASP A 77 39.86 -2.88 0.70
N THR A 78 38.68 -3.01 1.33
CA THR A 78 37.59 -3.87 0.85
C THR A 78 36.27 -3.10 0.78
N PRO A 79 35.42 -3.36 -0.23
CA PRO A 79 34.10 -2.75 -0.27
C PRO A 79 33.31 -3.12 0.99
N TYR A 80 32.70 -2.12 1.63
CA TYR A 80 31.99 -2.27 2.91
C TYR A 80 30.79 -3.23 2.85
N MET A 81 30.32 -3.56 1.64
CA MET A 81 29.21 -4.47 1.42
C MET A 81 29.34 -5.18 0.06
N PRO A 82 29.00 -6.49 -0.03
CA PRO A 82 28.91 -7.19 -1.31
C PRO A 82 27.83 -6.59 -2.21
N LEU A 83 28.09 -6.53 -3.52
CA LEU A 83 27.17 -5.95 -4.52
C LEU A 83 25.73 -6.48 -4.44
N PRO A 84 25.46 -7.81 -4.28
CA PRO A 84 24.09 -8.29 -4.18
C PRO A 84 23.33 -7.73 -2.97
N VAL A 85 24.02 -7.54 -1.85
CA VAL A 85 23.41 -6.99 -0.62
C VAL A 85 23.10 -5.51 -0.82
N ALA A 86 24.02 -4.76 -1.43
CA ALA A 86 23.81 -3.36 -1.77
C ALA A 86 22.58 -3.16 -2.66
N LEU A 87 22.42 -3.99 -3.70
CA LEU A 87 21.27 -3.95 -4.61
C LEU A 87 19.95 -4.26 -3.89
N ILE A 88 19.94 -5.23 -2.97
CA ILE A 88 18.74 -5.54 -2.16
C ILE A 88 18.37 -4.34 -1.27
N VAL A 89 19.36 -3.73 -0.61
CA VAL A 89 19.14 -2.56 0.25
C VAL A 89 18.64 -1.36 -0.56
N GLU A 90 19.20 -1.13 -1.75
CA GLU A 90 18.76 -0.08 -2.66
C GLU A 90 17.31 -0.31 -3.13
N LEU A 91 16.97 -1.52 -3.55
CA LEU A 91 15.59 -1.89 -3.92
C LEU A 91 14.62 -1.67 -2.75
N LEU A 92 14.99 -2.09 -1.53
CA LEU A 92 14.19 -1.85 -0.33
C LEU A 92 14.01 -0.35 -0.05
N GLY A 93 15.04 0.46 -0.30
CA GLY A 93 14.99 1.92 -0.21
C GLY A 93 13.96 2.51 -1.18
N VAL A 94 14.01 2.11 -2.45
CA VAL A 94 13.05 2.55 -3.49
C VAL A 94 11.62 2.14 -3.11
N LEU A 95 11.41 0.89 -2.67
CA LEU A 95 10.10 0.41 -2.23
C LEU A 95 9.58 1.18 -1.01
N THR A 96 10.45 1.48 -0.04
CA THR A 96 10.09 2.27 1.15
C THR A 96 9.69 3.69 0.76
N TYR A 97 10.45 4.34 -0.12
CA TYR A 97 10.09 5.66 -0.65
C TYR A 97 8.72 5.62 -1.35
N TYR A 98 8.48 4.62 -2.19
CA TYR A 98 7.20 4.43 -2.85
C TYR A 98 6.04 4.24 -1.85
N VAL A 99 6.25 3.48 -0.78
CA VAL A 99 5.27 3.32 0.30
C VAL A 99 4.98 4.64 1.00
N ILE A 100 6.00 5.43 1.33
CA ILE A 100 5.85 6.76 1.94
C ILE A 100 5.03 7.68 1.05
N VAL A 101 5.40 7.79 -0.24
CA VAL A 101 4.68 8.63 -1.20
C VAL A 101 3.22 8.20 -1.31
N ASN A 102 2.94 6.90 -1.44
CA ASN A 102 1.57 6.41 -1.47
C ASN A 102 0.81 6.72 -0.18
N HIS A 103 1.46 6.59 0.98
CA HIS A 103 0.83 6.91 2.25
C HIS A 103 0.43 8.39 2.33
N VAL A 104 1.32 9.29 1.91
CA VAL A 104 1.07 10.73 1.80
C VAL A 104 -0.09 11.00 0.83
N MET A 105 -0.08 10.37 -0.35
CA MET A 105 -1.14 10.52 -1.34
C MET A 105 -2.50 10.05 -0.80
N VAL A 106 -2.54 8.96 -0.05
CA VAL A 106 -3.76 8.45 0.59
C VAL A 106 -4.28 9.42 1.65
N ILE A 107 -3.40 10.04 2.45
CA ILE A 107 -3.79 11.02 3.48
C ILE A 107 -4.40 12.27 2.84
N PHE A 108 -3.73 12.85 1.84
CA PHE A 108 -4.13 14.15 1.29
C PHE A 108 -5.18 14.04 0.19
N TYR A 109 -5.09 13.00 -0.64
CA TYR A 109 -5.89 12.88 -1.87
C TYR A 109 -6.71 11.58 -1.93
N GLY A 110 -6.67 10.73 -0.90
CA GLY A 110 -7.34 9.43 -0.93
C GLY A 110 -8.84 9.53 -1.17
N LYS A 111 -9.51 10.56 -0.63
CA LYS A 111 -10.93 10.80 -0.85
C LYS A 111 -11.25 11.10 -2.32
N ASP A 112 -10.50 12.02 -2.93
CA ASP A 112 -10.73 12.45 -4.31
C ASP A 112 -10.32 11.34 -5.30
N GLY A 113 -9.24 10.61 -5.00
CA GLY A 113 -8.84 9.43 -5.76
C GLY A 113 -9.91 8.34 -5.77
N VAL A 114 -10.53 8.06 -4.62
CA VAL A 114 -11.66 7.12 -4.52
C VAL A 114 -12.85 7.61 -5.34
N TYR A 115 -13.17 8.91 -5.30
CA TYR A 115 -14.24 9.48 -6.10
C TYR A 115 -13.98 9.32 -7.60
N GLY A 116 -12.80 9.71 -8.07
CA GLY A 116 -12.42 9.59 -9.48
C GLY A 116 -12.44 8.14 -9.98
N TRP A 117 -11.94 7.19 -9.18
CA TRP A 117 -12.01 5.77 -9.50
C TRP A 117 -13.44 5.26 -9.65
N ASN A 118 -14.32 5.67 -8.74
CA ASN A 118 -15.73 5.27 -8.79
C ASN A 118 -16.46 5.84 -10.01
N GLU A 119 -16.13 7.05 -10.46
CA GLU A 119 -16.67 7.60 -11.71
C GLU A 119 -16.16 6.84 -12.94
N LEU A 120 -14.87 6.45 -12.97
CA LEU A 120 -14.35 5.60 -14.05
C LEU A 120 -15.07 4.24 -14.12
N LEU A 121 -15.33 3.61 -12.97
CA LEU A 121 -16.10 2.37 -12.91
C LEU A 121 -17.52 2.53 -13.44
N LYS A 122 -18.18 3.67 -13.18
CA LYS A 122 -19.51 3.95 -13.74
C LYS A 122 -19.47 4.07 -15.26
N ILE A 123 -18.46 4.77 -15.81
CA ILE A 123 -18.28 4.93 -17.25
C ILE A 123 -18.02 3.56 -17.91
N GLU A 124 -17.15 2.74 -17.32
CA GLU A 124 -16.88 1.37 -17.79
C GLU A 124 -18.16 0.53 -17.84
N ARG A 125 -18.97 0.55 -16.77
CA ARG A 125 -20.24 -0.18 -16.73
C ARG A 125 -21.21 0.27 -17.82
N GLN A 126 -21.32 1.57 -18.07
CA GLN A 126 -22.19 2.11 -19.12
C GLN A 126 -21.73 1.64 -20.52
N LEU A 127 -20.42 1.68 -20.79
CA LEU A 127 -19.86 1.20 -22.05
C LEU A 127 -20.13 -0.29 -22.26
N VAL A 128 -19.91 -1.11 -21.23
CA VAL A 128 -20.14 -2.56 -21.29
C VAL A 128 -21.62 -2.89 -21.48
N MET A 129 -22.54 -2.25 -20.75
CA MET A 129 -23.99 -2.47 -20.93
C MET A 129 -24.52 -1.96 -22.28
N GLY A 130 -23.97 -0.86 -22.79
CA GLY A 130 -24.29 -0.34 -24.13
C GLY A 130 -23.87 -1.30 -25.24
N MET A 131 -22.75 -2.01 -25.10
CA MET A 131 -22.33 -3.05 -26.05
C MET A 131 -23.25 -4.28 -26.04
N HIS A 132 -23.93 -4.58 -24.92
CA HIS A 132 -24.83 -5.72 -24.82
C HIS A 132 -26.26 -5.45 -25.32
N THR A 133 -26.67 -4.19 -25.40
CA THR A 133 -28.02 -3.78 -25.85
C THR A 133 -28.08 -3.39 -27.33
N GLY A 134 -26.94 -3.30 -28.02
CA GLY A 134 -26.84 -3.06 -29.46
C GLY A 134 -26.96 -4.32 -30.34
N LYS A 135 -27.95 -5.18 -30.08
CA LYS A 135 -28.34 -6.29 -30.97
C LYS A 135 -29.82 -6.24 -31.26
#